data_AF-A0A3D1YG90-F1
#
_entry.id   AF-A0A3D1YG90-F1
#
_cell.length_a   1.000
_cell.length_b   1.000
_cell.length_c   1.000
_cell.angle_alpha   90.00
_cell.angle_beta   90.00
_cell.angle_gamma   90.00
#
_symmetry.space_group_name_H-M   'P 1'
#
loop_
_entity.id
_entity.type
_entity.pdbx_description
1 polymer ?
#
loop_
_entity_poly.entity_id
_entity_poly.type
_entity_poly.pdbx_seq_one_letter_code
_entity_poly.pdbx_strand_id
1 'polypeptide(L)' 'MKVQEVRSLDDQQIEEEIQKSYRELMSLRFKAATNQVTDTNEPNNVRKTLARLYTVKREREILGETNG' A
#
# COMPACT_ATOMS: atom_id res chain seq x y z
N MET A 1 5.10 7.08 -1.17
CA MET A 1 5.26 6.75 0.26
C MET A 1 6.57 6.03 0.51
N LYS A 2 7.37 6.53 1.44
CA LYS A 2 8.65 5.92 1.86
C LYS A 2 8.40 4.89 2.98
N VAL A 3 9.31 3.93 3.14
CA VAL A 3 9.18 2.88 4.17
C VAL A 3 9.17 3.45 5.60
N GLN A 4 9.89 4.55 5.83
CA GLN A 4 9.90 5.22 7.14
C GLN A 4 8.52 5.73 7.55
N GLU A 5 7.77 6.32 6.60
CA GLU A 5 6.40 6.79 6.81
C GLU A 5 5.45 5.63 7.13
N VAL A 6 5.65 4.47 6.50
CA VAL A 6 4.85 3.27 6.79
C VAL A 6 5.12 2.76 8.21
N ARG A 7 6.37 2.79 8.66
CA ARG A 7 6.77 2.29 9.98
C ARG A 7 6.27 3.17 11.12
N SER A 8 6.00 4.45 10.88
CA SER A 8 5.40 5.36 11.86
C SER A 8 3.89 5.19 12.03
N LEU A 9 3.22 4.42 11.16
CA LEU A 9 1.78 4.19 11.25
C LEU A 9 1.44 3.08 12.26
N ASP A 10 0.28 3.18 12.87
CA ASP A 10 -0.30 2.17 13.76
C ASP A 10 -0.84 0.99 12.93
N ASP A 11 -1.05 -0.18 13.53
CA ASP A 11 -1.54 -1.36 12.78
C ASP A 11 -2.89 -1.13 12.09
N GLN A 12 -3.80 -0.41 12.76
CA GLN A 12 -5.08 -0.02 12.18
C GLN A 12 -4.89 0.96 11.00
N GLN A 13 -3.99 1.93 11.14
CA GLN A 13 -3.69 2.90 10.07
C GLN A 13 -3.05 2.22 8.86
N ILE A 14 -2.20 1.21 9.07
CA ILE A 14 -1.63 0.41 7.99
C ILE A 14 -2.76 -0.30 7.21
N GLU A 15 -3.72 -0.92 7.91
CA GLU A 15 -4.85 -1.57 7.26
C GLU A 15 -5.72 -0.56 6.49
N GLU A 16 -6.01 0.60 7.06
CA GLU A 16 -6.77 1.66 6.39
C GLU A 16 -6.05 2.15 5.12
N GLU A 17 -4.73 2.35 5.18
CA GLU A 17 -3.92 2.81 4.04
C GLU A 17 -3.80 1.71 2.96
N ILE A 18 -3.79 0.43 3.33
CA ILE A 18 -3.88 -0.69 2.38
C ILE A 18 -5.21 -0.61 1.61
N GLN A 19 -6.33 -0.47 2.32
CA GLN A 19 -7.65 -0.39 1.68
C GLN A 19 -7.77 0.82 0.77
N LYS A 20 -7.22 1.96 1.18
CA LYS A 20 -7.17 3.18 0.39
C LYS A 20 -6.31 3.03 -0.87
N SER A 21 -5.09 2.51 -0.72
CA SER A 21 -4.18 2.24 -1.84
C SER A 21 -4.77 1.24 -2.84
N TYR A 22 -5.52 0.25 -2.35
CA TYR A 22 -6.21 -0.71 -3.21
C TYR A 22 -7.32 -0.06 -4.04
N ARG A 23 -8.15 0.78 -3.40
CA ARG A 23 -9.19 1.57 -4.10
C ARG A 23 -8.59 2.50 -5.15
N GLU A 24 -7.49 3.16 -4.82
CA GLU A 24 -6.73 4.00 -5.76
C GLU A 24 -6.24 3.20 -6.96
N LEU A 25 -5.64 2.02 -6.72
CA LEU A 25 -5.18 1.14 -7.80
C LEU A 25 -6.34 0.69 -8.71
N MET A 26 -7.52 0.41 -8.15
CA MET A 26 -8.72 0.10 -8.93
C MET A 26 -9.17 1.29 -9.79
N SER A 27 -9.19 2.50 -9.22
CA SER A 27 -9.50 3.73 -9.96
C SER A 27 -8.51 3.95 -11.12
N LEU A 28 -7.22 3.77 -10.87
CA LEU A 28 -6.18 3.90 -11.90
C LEU A 28 -6.32 2.85 -12.99
N ARG A 29 -6.67 1.60 -12.65
CA ARG A 29 -6.96 0.54 -13.63
C ARG A 29 -8.18 0.88 -14.49
N PHE A 30 -9.21 1.44 -13.89
CA PHE A 30 -10.40 1.87 -14.62
C PHE A 30 -10.07 3.01 -15.60
N LYS A 31 -9.34 4.04 -15.14
CA LYS A 31 -8.83 5.12 -16.01
C LYS A 31 -7.93 4.59 -17.13
N ALA A 32 -7.11 3.58 -16.85
CA ALA A 32 -6.24 2.97 -17.85
C ALA A 32 -7.07 2.29 -18.94
N ALA A 33 -8.14 1.58 -18.56
CA ALA A 33 -9.05 0.93 -19.49
C ALA A 33 -9.82 1.93 -20.38
N THR A 34 -10.09 3.15 -19.88
CA THR A 34 -10.73 4.22 -20.65
C THR A 34 -9.75 5.09 -21.44
N ASN A 35 -8.45 4.77 -21.44
CA ASN A 35 -7.37 5.60 -22.00
C ASN A 35 -7.33 7.04 -21.43
N GLN A 36 -7.75 7.23 -20.19
CA GLN A 36 -7.75 8.52 -19.48
C GLN A 36 -6.60 8.64 -18.46
N VAL A 37 -5.61 7.74 -18.53
CA VAL A 37 -4.43 7.83 -17.66
C VAL A 37 -3.50 8.91 -18.17
N THR A 38 -3.25 9.90 -17.33
CA THR A 38 -2.27 10.97 -17.57
C THR A 38 -0.86 10.56 -17.21
N ASP A 39 -0.69 9.75 -16.15
CA ASP A 39 0.61 9.21 -15.72
C ASP A 39 0.56 7.67 -15.64
N THR A 40 1.29 7.03 -16.54
CA THR A 40 1.40 5.57 -16.62
C THR A 40 2.25 4.95 -15.50
N ASN A 41 2.99 5.78 -14.75
CA ASN A 41 3.81 5.33 -13.61
C ASN A 41 3.01 5.26 -12.30
N GLU A 42 1.90 6.00 -12.17
CA GLU A 42 1.08 6.00 -10.95
C GLU A 42 0.66 4.59 -10.50
N PRO A 43 0.13 3.70 -11.37
CA PRO A 43 -0.23 2.35 -10.96
C PRO A 43 0.95 1.56 -10.37
N ASN A 44 2.16 1.77 -10.90
CA ASN A 44 3.37 1.12 -10.39
C ASN A 44 3.76 1.69 -9.02
N ASN A 45 3.65 3.01 -8.84
CA ASN A 45 3.93 3.67 -7.57
C ASN A 45 2.98 3.20 -6.48
N VAL A 46 1.68 3.10 -6.76
CA VAL A 46 0.67 2.59 -5.82
C VAL A 46 0.94 1.13 -5.47
N ARG A 47 1.28 0.27 -6.45
CA ARG A 47 1.69 -1.12 -6.17
C ARG A 47 2.89 -1.22 -5.24
N LYS A 48 3.92 -0.38 -5.44
CA LYS A 48 5.09 -0.32 -4.56
C LYS A 48 4.72 0.13 -3.15
N THR A 49 3.81 1.09 -3.00
CA THR A 49 3.29 1.50 -1.69
C THR A 49 2.56 0.35 -1.00
N LEU A 50 1.67 -0.34 -1.72
CA LEU A 50 0.94 -1.51 -1.21
C LEU A 50 1.88 -2.63 -0.74
N ALA A 51 2.91 -2.94 -1.53
CA ALA A 51 3.93 -3.92 -1.16
C ALA A 51 4.64 -3.54 0.15
N ARG A 52 5.04 -2.28 0.31
CA ARG A 52 5.69 -1.80 1.55
C ARG A 52 4.78 -1.90 2.77
N LEU A 53 3.50 -1.56 2.61
CA LEU A 53 2.48 -1.68 3.68
C LEU A 53 2.36 -3.14 4.15
N TYR A 54 2.19 -4.08 3.21
CA TYR A 54 2.12 -5.50 3.53
C TYR A 54 3.40 -6.04 4.17
N THR A 55 4.57 -5.60 3.68
CA THR A 55 5.85 -6.01 4.27
C THR A 55 5.95 -5.58 5.73
N VAL A 56 5.66 -4.31 6.04
CA VAL A 56 5.74 -3.81 7.44
C VAL A 56 4.69 -4.48 8.33
N LYS A 57 3.47 -4.69 7.84
CA LYS A 57 2.45 -5.47 8.56
C LYS A 57 2.96 -6.87 8.92
N ARG A 58 3.54 -7.57 7.94
CA ARG A 58 4.08 -8.92 8.16
C ARG A 58 5.30 -8.92 9.09
N GLU A 59 6.18 -7.93 8.98
CA GLU A 59 7.31 -7.75 9.90
C GLU A 59 6.82 -7.65 11.35
N ARG A 60 5.73 -6.89 11.61
CA ARG A 60 5.14 -6.75 12.95
C ARG A 60 4.50 -8.03 13.46
N GLU A 61 3.75 -8.73 12.61
CA GLU A 61 3.14 -10.03 12.95
C GLU A 61 4.21 -11.03 13.40
N ILE A 62 5.31 -11.15 12.64
CA ILE A 62 6.40 -12.07 12.97
C ILE A 62 7.06 -11.69 14.30
N LEU A 63 7.33 -10.40 14.53
CA LEU A 63 7.91 -9.92 15.79
C LEU A 63 6.98 -10.17 16.98
N GLY A 64 5.67 -10.00 16.81
CA GLY A 64 4.67 -10.31 17.83
C GLY A 64 4.62 -11.80 18.18
N GLU A 65 4.68 -12.67 17.16
CA GLU A 65 4.70 -14.13 17.34
C GLU A 65 5.98 -14.65 18.03
N THR A 66 7.14 -14.06 17.75
CA THR A 66 8.41 -14.46 18.40
C THR A 66 8.53 -14.10 19.89
N ASN A 67 7.68 -13.20 20.40
CA ASN A 67 7.69 -12.80 21.81
C ASN A 67 6.64 -13.54 22.66
N GLY A 68 5.94 -14.53 22.07
CA GLY A 68 4.92 -15.36 22.72
C GLY A 68 5.42 -16.74 23.12
#